data_AF-A0A440IB65-F1
#
_entry.id   AF-A0A440IB65-F1
#
_cell.length_a   1.000
_cell.length_b   1.000
_cell.length_c   1.000
_cell.angle_alpha   90.00
_cell.angle_beta   90.00
_cell.angle_gamma   90.00
#
_symmetry.space_group_name_H-M   'P 1'
#
loop_
_entity.id
_entity.type
_entity.pdbx_description
1 polymer ?
#
loop_
_entity_poly.entity_id
_entity_poly.type
_entity_poly.pdbx_seq_one_letter_code
_entity_poly.pdbx_strand_id
1 'polypeptide(L)' 'MSTASRGKSPAQLFRHLSAKWPAAFNPKAPRPLKIGIRHDIRVLDGELSDDELRRALLAYTRMAKYLARLDAGAARVDLD' A
#
# COMPACT_ATOMS: atom_id res chain seq x y z
N MET A 1 -3.16 9.51 -23.18
CA MET A 1 -2.43 8.66 -22.22
C MET A 1 -3.43 7.67 -21.62
N SER A 2 -3.15 6.38 -21.75
CA SER A 2 -4.13 5.30 -21.89
C SER A 2 -4.93 4.95 -20.63
N THR A 3 -6.26 4.83 -20.83
CA THR A 3 -7.22 3.87 -20.26
C THR A 3 -7.28 3.71 -18.75
N ALA A 4 -8.22 4.43 -18.14
CA ALA A 4 -8.83 4.06 -16.87
C ALA A 4 -9.54 2.69 -17.00
N SER A 5 -8.78 1.61 -16.85
CA SER A 5 -9.38 0.32 -16.53
C SER A 5 -10.11 0.49 -15.21
N ARG A 6 -11.41 0.25 -15.24
CA ARG A 6 -12.35 0.34 -14.11
C ARG A 6 -12.08 -0.82 -13.12
N GLY A 7 -10.83 -0.95 -12.68
CA GLY A 7 -10.38 -1.85 -11.63
C GLY A 7 -10.73 -1.28 -10.25
N LYS A 8 -10.59 -2.12 -9.22
CA LYS A 8 -10.97 -1.81 -7.83
C LYS A 8 -10.44 -0.43 -7.42
N SER A 9 -11.27 0.36 -6.73
CA SER A 9 -10.86 1.70 -6.31
C SER A 9 -9.66 1.63 -5.35
N PRO A 10 -8.81 2.67 -5.26
CA PRO A 10 -7.65 2.65 -4.35
C PRO A 10 -8.02 2.32 -2.91
N ALA A 11 -9.19 2.77 -2.46
CA ALA A 11 -9.73 2.44 -1.14
C ALA A 11 -10.11 0.95 -1.00
N GLN A 12 -10.67 0.32 -2.05
CA GLN A 12 -10.96 -1.11 -2.05
C GLN A 12 -9.67 -1.96 -2.05
N LEU A 13 -8.69 -1.56 -2.85
CA LEU A 13 -7.37 -2.20 -2.90
C LEU A 13 -6.67 -2.08 -1.54
N PHE A 14 -6.66 -0.88 -0.97
CA PHE A 14 -6.12 -0.67 0.37
C PHE A 14 -6.85 -1.51 1.42
N ARG A 15 -8.19 -1.60 1.36
CA ARG A 15 -8.97 -2.45 2.27
C ARG A 15 -8.59 -3.94 2.13
N HIS A 16 -8.33 -4.41 0.92
CA HIS A 16 -7.86 -5.78 0.68
C HIS A 16 -6.47 -6.01 1.29
N LEU A 17 -5.52 -5.09 1.06
CA LEU A 17 -4.18 -5.14 1.65
C LEU A 17 -4.22 -5.04 3.19
N SER A 18 -5.08 -4.19 3.73
CA SER A 18 -5.29 -4.02 5.18
C SER A 18 -5.94 -5.25 5.82
N ALA A 19 -6.76 -5.99 5.07
CA ALA A 19 -7.34 -7.24 5.53
C ALA A 19 -6.31 -8.39 5.55
N LYS A 20 -5.43 -8.47 4.54
CA LYS A 20 -4.35 -9.48 4.50
C LYS A 20 -3.20 -9.15 5.46
N TRP A 21 -2.77 -7.88 5.48
CA TRP A 21 -1.66 -7.38 6.28
C TRP A 21 -2.07 -6.16 7.10
N PRO A 22 -2.86 -6.34 8.17
CA PRO A 22 -3.28 -5.25 9.03
C PRO A 22 -2.11 -4.58 9.76
N ALA A 23 -1.00 -5.30 9.95
CA ALA A 23 0.22 -4.76 10.54
C ALA A 23 0.91 -3.76 9.61
N ALA A 24 1.06 -4.08 8.32
CA ALA A 24 1.67 -3.19 7.34
C ALA A 24 0.73 -2.04 6.93
N PHE A 25 -0.53 -2.37 6.61
CA PHE A 25 -1.50 -1.44 6.06
C PHE A 25 -2.56 -1.08 7.10
N ASN A 26 -2.21 -0.18 8.03
CA ASN A 26 -3.14 0.32 9.03
C ASN A 26 -3.64 1.74 8.68
N PRO A 27 -4.96 1.96 8.48
CA PRO A 27 -5.52 3.29 8.21
C PRO A 27 -5.54 4.21 9.44
N LYS A 28 -5.57 3.63 10.66
CA LYS A 28 -5.56 4.40 11.91
C LYS A 28 -4.15 4.87 12.26
N ALA A 29 -3.15 4.04 12.00
CA ALA A 29 -1.76 4.32 12.28
C ALA A 29 -0.91 4.02 11.03
N PRO A 30 -0.86 4.94 10.06
CA PRO A 30 -0.08 4.71 8.85
C PRO A 30 1.40 4.63 9.20
N ARG A 31 2.06 3.57 8.74
CA ARG A 31 3.48 3.32 8.99
C ARG A 31 4.26 3.37 7.68
N PRO A 32 5.52 3.85 7.71
CA PRO A 32 6.35 3.82 6.52
C PRO A 32 6.54 2.37 6.07
N LEU A 33 6.32 2.12 4.79
CA LEU A 33 6.47 0.78 4.24
C LEU A 33 7.94 0.52 3.85
N LYS A 34 8.34 -0.76 3.88
CA LYS A 34 9.62 -1.21 3.36
C LYS A 34 9.78 -0.84 1.88
N ILE A 35 10.98 -0.39 1.50
CA ILE A 35 11.30 -0.15 0.08
C ILE A 35 11.29 -1.50 -0.62
N GLY A 36 10.51 -1.60 -1.70
CA GLY A 36 10.35 -2.86 -2.41
C GLY A 36 9.19 -3.73 -1.92
N ILE A 37 8.42 -3.31 -0.91
CA ILE A 37 7.26 -4.09 -0.40
C ILE A 37 6.27 -4.48 -1.50
N ARG A 38 6.20 -3.71 -2.58
CA ARG A 38 5.39 -4.03 -3.76
C ARG A 38 5.74 -5.41 -4.34
N HIS A 39 7.04 -5.73 -4.40
CA HIS A 39 7.52 -7.02 -4.88
C HIS A 39 7.15 -8.13 -3.92
N ASP A 40 7.35 -7.92 -2.62
CA ASP A 40 6.99 -8.89 -1.58
C ASP A 40 5.48 -9.20 -1.62
N ILE A 41 4.62 -8.16 -1.72
CA ILE A 41 3.18 -8.35 -1.85
C ILE A 41 2.86 -9.14 -3.11
N ARG A 42 3.53 -8.86 -4.23
CA ARG A 42 3.29 -9.59 -5.49
C ARG A 42 3.68 -11.07 -5.40
N VAL A 43 4.72 -11.40 -4.64
CA VAL A 43 5.15 -12.79 -4.43
C VAL A 43 4.16 -13.52 -3.53
N LEU A 44 3.62 -12.85 -2.51
CA LEU A 44 2.67 -13.43 -1.56
C LEU A 44 1.22 -13.43 -2.09
N ASP A 45 0.86 -12.45 -2.89
CA ASP A 45 -0.48 -12.19 -3.40
C ASP A 45 -0.45 -11.85 -4.90
N GLY A 46 -0.80 -12.85 -5.70
CA GLY A 46 -0.96 -12.72 -7.14
C GLY A 46 -2.34 -12.23 -7.58
N GLU A 47 -3.26 -11.92 -6.65
CA GLU A 47 -4.62 -11.50 -7.01
C GLU A 47 -4.70 -10.06 -7.55
N LEU A 48 -3.74 -9.21 -7.18
CA LEU A 48 -3.70 -7.81 -7.60
C LEU A 48 -2.71 -7.61 -8.74
N SER A 49 -3.12 -6.86 -9.76
CA SER A 49 -2.24 -6.47 -10.86
C SER A 49 -1.20 -5.43 -10.39
N ASP A 50 -0.03 -5.34 -11.03
CA ASP A 50 1.02 -4.37 -10.68
C ASP A 50 0.50 -2.92 -10.72
N ASP A 51 -0.37 -2.59 -11.69
CA ASP A 51 -1.05 -1.30 -11.78
C ASP A 51 -1.98 -1.00 -10.60
N GLU A 52 -2.72 -1.99 -10.12
CA GLU A 52 -3.60 -1.86 -8.96
C GLU A 52 -2.77 -1.64 -7.70
N LEU A 53 -1.73 -2.45 -7.52
CA LEU A 53 -0.83 -2.36 -6.38
C LEU A 53 -0.10 -1.01 -6.36
N ARG A 54 0.37 -0.54 -7.52
CA ARG A 54 0.97 0.79 -7.69
C ARG A 54 -0.02 1.89 -7.32
N ARG A 55 -1.28 1.81 -7.76
CA ARG A 55 -2.32 2.80 -7.41
C ARG A 55 -2.63 2.81 -5.92
N ALA A 56 -2.73 1.64 -5.29
CA ALA A 56 -3.00 1.51 -3.86
C ALA A 56 -1.87 2.12 -3.02
N LEU A 57 -0.62 1.77 -3.35
CA LEU A 57 0.57 2.32 -2.69
C LEU A 57 0.67 3.83 -2.91
N LEU A 58 0.47 4.32 -4.14
CA LEU A 58 0.53 5.74 -4.44
C LEU A 58 -0.52 6.54 -3.67
N ALA A 59 -1.75 6.03 -3.55
CA ALA A 59 -2.80 6.65 -2.76
C ALA A 59 -2.41 6.70 -1.28
N TYR A 60 -1.86 5.61 -0.75
CA TYR A 60 -1.43 5.52 0.65
C TYR A 60 -0.27 6.47 0.98
N THR A 61 0.79 6.48 0.16
CA THR A 61 1.96 7.34 0.36
C THR A 61 1.64 8.83 0.20
N ARG A 62 0.58 9.17 -0.52
CA ARG A 62 0.10 10.56 -0.70
C ARG A 62 -0.79 11.05 0.43
N MET A 63 -1.18 10.19 1.38
CA MET A 63 -2.00 10.63 2.52
C MET A 63 -1.20 11.55 3.43
N ALA A 64 -1.78 12.69 3.82
CA ALA A 64 -1.13 13.64 4.74
C ALA A 64 -0.70 12.96 6.07
N LYS A 65 -1.49 12.01 6.57
CA LYS A 65 -1.16 11.22 7.77
C LYS A 65 0.08 10.33 7.58
N TYR A 66 0.27 9.78 6.37
CA TYR A 66 1.44 8.99 6.04
C TYR A 66 2.69 9.87 5.98
N LEU A 67 2.61 11.02 5.31
CA LEU A 67 3.70 11.99 5.25
C LEU A 67 4.07 12.54 6.64
N ALA A 68 3.07 12.79 7.50
CA ALA A 68 3.32 13.20 8.89
C ALA A 68 4.01 12.12 9.75
N ARG A 69 3.93 10.85 9.35
CA ARG A 69 4.61 9.72 10.00
C ARG A 69 5.94 9.35 9.32
N LEU A 70 6.25 9.98 8.19
CA LEU A 70 7.47 9.77 7.43
C LEU A 70 8.63 10.56 8.06
N ASP A 71 8.88 10.30 9.34
CA ASP A 71 9.95 10.94 10.11
C ASP A 71 11.27 10.17 9.96
N ALA A 72 12.39 10.86 10.08
CA ALA A 72 13.73 10.32 9.92
C ALA A 72 14.07 9.37 11.07
N GLY A 73 13.74 8.09 10.92
CA GLY A 73 13.95 7.04 11.93
C GLY A 73 12.72 6.15 12.16
N ALA A 74 11.60 6.42 11.48
CA ALA A 74 10.42 5.60 11.60
C ALA A 74 10.69 4.17 11.08
N ALA A 75 10.42 3.17 11.94
CA ALA A 75 10.56 1.76 11.60
C ALA A 75 9.72 1.42 10.37
N ARG A 76 10.39 0.95 9.32
CA ARG A 76 9.72 0.51 8.09
C ARG A 76 9.12 -0.86 8.33
N VAL A 77 7.83 -0.99 8.06
CA VAL A 77 7.10 -2.25 8.23
C VAL A 77 7.19 -3.06 6.94
N ASP A 78 7.51 -4.35 7.09
CA ASP A 78 7.43 -5.38 6.06
C ASP A 78 6.11 -6.17 6.17
N LEU A 79 6.02 -7.30 5.47
CA LEU A 79 4.79 -8.11 5.39
C LEU A 79 4.82 -9.33 6.34
N ASP A 80 5.71 -9.31 7.33
CA ASP A 80 5.87 -10.38 8.33
C ASP A 80 4.65 -10.48 9.28
#